data_AF-A0A8J3P186-F1
#
_entry.id   AF-A0A8J3P186-F1
#
_cell.length_a   1.000
_cell.length_b   1.000
_cell.length_c   1.000
_cell.angle_alpha   90.00
_cell.angle_beta   90.00
_cell.angle_gamma   90.00
#
_symmetry.space_group_name_H-M   'P 1'
#
loop_
_entity.id
_entity.type
_entity.pdbx_description
1 polymer ?
#
loop_
_entity_poly.entity_id
_entity_poly.type
_entity_poly.pdbx_seq_one_letter_code
_entity_poly.pdbx_strand_id
1 'polypeptide(L)'
;MTVHIAGHDPDAPPVYCRRWNFRRHEPVEPLSADEAQARDTAGEPYTVVPAAPRSGVPDVVIEIAWENGHAGVWFFDAYGRQCLHYSFRRSGEQLFLGGMTTWEYPDAGAATLSGATCVSWFEFREDGGARRVISDDTAQQRTVEDRTGVDVSTQWEPVPGFGKWDSLARWSRS
;
A
#
# COMPACT_ATOMS: atom_id res chain seq x y z
N MET A 1 14.98 13.55 2.37
CA MET A 1 15.54 12.43 3.16
C MET A 1 15.27 11.17 2.37
N THR A 2 16.28 10.64 1.69
CA THR A 2 16.14 9.44 0.86
C THR A 2 16.03 8.24 1.80
N VAL A 3 14.86 7.62 1.87
CA VAL A 3 14.67 6.36 2.60
C VAL A 3 15.43 5.29 1.82
N HIS A 4 16.57 4.86 2.36
CA HIS A 4 17.27 3.70 1.86
C HIS A 4 16.45 2.48 2.26
N ILE A 5 15.72 1.90 1.30
CA ILE A 5 15.02 0.64 1.49
C ILE A 5 16.07 -0.44 1.70
N ALA A 6 16.04 -1.09 2.86
CA ALA A 6 17.05 -2.06 3.25
C ALA A 6 16.78 -3.43 2.61
N GLY A 7 17.54 -3.76 1.57
CA GLY A 7 18.00 -5.12 1.29
C GLY A 7 16.94 -6.19 1.00
N HIS A 8 16.02 -5.96 0.07
CA HIS A 8 15.31 -7.05 -0.59
C HIS A 8 16.23 -7.83 -1.55
N ASP A 9 16.00 -9.14 -1.67
CA ASP A 9 16.58 -9.97 -2.72
C ASP A 9 15.71 -9.89 -3.99
N PRO A 10 16.05 -9.12 -5.05
CA PRO A 10 15.19 -8.95 -6.23
C PRO A 10 14.78 -10.26 -6.91
N ASP A 11 15.52 -11.34 -6.66
CA ASP A 11 15.28 -12.67 -7.20
C ASP A 11 14.51 -13.60 -6.25
N ALA A 12 14.18 -13.16 -5.03
CA ALA A 12 13.39 -13.97 -4.10
C ALA A 12 11.95 -14.13 -4.61
N PRO A 13 11.39 -15.35 -4.52
CA PRO A 13 10.04 -15.59 -5.01
C PRO A 13 9.02 -14.81 -4.19
N PRO A 14 7.88 -14.43 -4.81
CA PRO A 14 6.78 -13.83 -4.10
C PRO A 14 6.20 -14.79 -3.06
N VAL A 15 5.75 -14.23 -1.93
CA VAL A 15 5.01 -14.96 -0.90
C VAL A 15 3.53 -14.63 -1.05
N TYR A 16 2.69 -15.67 -1.14
CA TYR A 16 1.24 -15.53 -1.19
C TYR A 16 0.61 -16.06 0.09
N CYS A 17 -0.47 -15.42 0.53
CA CYS A 17 -1.26 -15.84 1.68
C CYS A 17 -2.67 -15.29 1.58
N ARG A 18 -3.59 -15.79 2.40
CA ARG A 18 -4.94 -15.20 2.44
C ARG A 18 -4.95 -13.82 3.08
N ARG A 19 -4.06 -13.61 4.05
CA ARG A 19 -3.90 -12.33 4.75
C ARG A 19 -2.49 -12.19 5.29
N TRP A 20 -1.98 -10.96 5.33
CA TRP A 20 -0.73 -10.65 6.00
C TRP A 20 -0.93 -10.28 7.48
N ASN A 21 -0.08 -10.80 8.37
CA ASN A 21 -0.01 -10.33 9.75
C ASN A 21 0.97 -9.16 9.84
N PHE A 22 0.47 -7.93 9.80
CA PHE A 22 1.30 -6.73 9.88
C PHE A 22 2.12 -6.59 11.17
N ARG A 23 1.68 -7.19 12.29
CA ARG A 23 2.44 -7.10 13.54
C ARG A 23 3.62 -8.09 13.60
N ARG A 24 3.45 -9.25 12.98
CA ARG A 24 4.46 -10.33 12.99
C ARG A 24 5.28 -10.39 11.70
N HIS A 25 4.86 -9.69 10.66
CA HIS A 25 5.39 -9.80 9.29
C HIS A 25 5.41 -11.24 8.79
N GLU A 26 4.29 -11.92 8.98
CA GLU A 26 4.15 -13.32 8.60
C GLU A 26 2.87 -13.56 7.79
N PRO A 27 2.90 -14.51 6.84
CA PRO A 27 1.70 -14.94 6.15
C PRO A 27 0.73 -15.65 7.11
N VAL A 28 -0.55 -15.31 7.01
CA VAL A 28 -1.64 -16.05 7.65
C VAL A 28 -2.34 -16.88 6.58
N GLU A 29 -2.43 -18.19 6.80
CA GLU A 29 -2.88 -19.16 5.80
C GLU A 29 -2.08 -19.01 4.50
N PRO A 30 -0.79 -19.42 4.50
CA PRO A 30 0.06 -19.35 3.31
C PRO A 30 -0.59 -20.06 2.12
N LEU A 31 -0.38 -19.52 0.93
CA LEU A 31 -0.88 -20.04 -0.33
C LEU A 31 0.30 -20.40 -1.24
N SER A 32 0.14 -21.47 -2.00
CA SER A 32 0.95 -21.70 -3.20
C SER A 32 0.63 -20.65 -4.28
N ALA A 33 1.52 -20.51 -5.26
CA ALA A 33 1.28 -19.63 -6.40
C ALA A 33 0.02 -20.04 -7.19
N ASP A 34 -0.21 -21.35 -7.37
CA ASP A 34 -1.38 -21.87 -8.07
C ASP A 34 -2.69 -21.55 -7.34
N GLU A 35 -2.72 -21.68 -6.01
CA GLU A 35 -3.89 -21.30 -5.20
C GLU A 35 -4.15 -19.79 -5.24
N ALA A 36 -3.10 -18.97 -5.19
CA ALA A 36 -3.21 -17.53 -5.31
C ALA A 36 -3.68 -17.11 -6.71
N GLN A 37 -3.21 -17.78 -7.77
CA GLN A 37 -3.64 -17.53 -9.14
C GLN A 37 -5.11 -17.94 -9.35
N ALA A 38 -5.54 -19.06 -8.76
CA ALA A 38 -6.92 -19.48 -8.80
C ALA A 38 -7.83 -18.43 -8.13
N ARG A 39 -7.41 -17.87 -6.99
CA ARG A 39 -8.10 -16.76 -6.32
C ARG A 39 -8.13 -15.50 -7.16
N ASP A 40 -7.00 -15.10 -7.73
CA ASP A 40 -6.89 -13.95 -8.62
C ASP A 40 -7.88 -14.06 -9.79
N THR A 41 -7.95 -15.23 -10.42
CA THR A 41 -8.86 -15.52 -11.54
C THR A 41 -10.33 -15.50 -11.09
N ALA A 42 -10.62 -16.01 -9.90
CA ALA A 42 -11.97 -16.00 -9.32
C ALA A 42 -12.37 -14.64 -8.75
N GLY A 43 -11.43 -13.70 -8.64
CA GLY A 43 -11.60 -12.41 -7.97
C GLY A 43 -11.64 -12.47 -6.44
N GLU A 44 -11.33 -13.62 -5.86
CA GLU A 44 -11.30 -13.84 -4.42
C GLU A 44 -10.15 -13.09 -3.74
N PRO A 45 -10.29 -12.72 -2.46
CA PRO A 45 -9.23 -12.04 -1.75
C PRO A 45 -7.97 -12.89 -1.53
N TYR A 46 -6.81 -12.25 -1.68
CA TYR A 46 -5.51 -12.77 -1.27
C TYR A 46 -4.51 -11.63 -1.04
N THR A 47 -3.35 -11.96 -0.49
CA THR A 47 -2.26 -11.02 -0.26
C THR A 47 -0.99 -11.54 -0.91
N VAL A 48 -0.21 -10.64 -1.50
CA VAL A 48 1.12 -10.93 -2.03
C VAL A 48 2.16 -10.01 -1.41
N VAL A 49 3.29 -10.60 -1.03
CA VAL A 49 4.55 -9.91 -0.82
C VAL A 49 5.37 -10.21 -2.08
N PRO A 50 5.55 -9.27 -3.02
CA PRO A 50 6.22 -9.53 -4.31
C PRO A 50 7.65 -10.07 -4.17
N ALA A 51 8.21 -9.86 -2.99
CA ALA A 51 9.62 -9.75 -2.73
C ALA A 51 9.88 -10.27 -1.31
N ALA A 52 10.23 -11.55 -1.13
CA ALA A 52 10.40 -12.08 0.22
C ALA A 52 11.47 -11.28 1.00
N PRO A 53 11.21 -10.92 2.26
CA PRO A 53 12.10 -10.05 3.02
C PRO A 53 13.35 -10.78 3.49
N ARG A 54 14.55 -10.21 3.30
CA ARG A 54 15.80 -10.77 3.86
C ARG A 54 15.87 -10.61 5.38
N SER A 55 15.32 -9.53 5.92
CA SER A 55 15.38 -9.13 7.33
C SER A 55 14.09 -9.44 8.11
N GLY A 56 13.15 -10.16 7.49
CA GLY A 56 11.83 -10.45 8.08
C GLY A 56 10.80 -9.31 7.96
N VAL A 57 11.18 -8.12 7.48
CA VAL A 57 10.26 -7.00 7.20
C VAL A 57 10.07 -6.85 5.68
N PRO A 58 8.85 -6.95 5.15
CA PRO A 58 8.60 -6.73 3.72
C PRO A 58 8.72 -5.25 3.34
N ASP A 59 9.22 -4.98 2.14
CA ASP A 59 9.21 -3.61 1.60
C ASP A 59 7.77 -3.19 1.23
N VAL A 60 7.01 -4.14 0.70
CA VAL A 60 5.64 -3.92 0.23
C VAL A 60 4.77 -5.15 0.45
N VAL A 61 3.53 -4.92 0.86
CA VAL A 61 2.47 -5.91 0.97
C VAL A 61 1.29 -5.43 0.13
N ILE A 62 0.76 -6.28 -0.73
CA ILE A 62 -0.36 -5.95 -1.63
C ILE A 62 -1.55 -6.86 -1.29
N GLU A 63 -2.65 -6.25 -0.86
CA GLU A 63 -3.93 -6.92 -0.62
C GLU A 63 -4.83 -6.76 -1.84
N ILE A 64 -5.26 -7.88 -2.42
CA ILE A 64 -6.06 -7.94 -3.65
C ILE A 64 -7.47 -8.45 -3.32
N ALA A 65 -8.50 -7.83 -3.90
CA ALA A 65 -9.87 -8.32 -3.90
C ALA A 65 -10.60 -7.83 -5.15
N TRP A 66 -10.40 -8.50 -6.30
CA TRP A 66 -10.91 -8.03 -7.59
C TRP A 66 -12.42 -8.07 -7.72
N GLU A 67 -13.11 -8.99 -7.04
CA GLU A 67 -14.57 -9.00 -6.98
C GLU A 67 -15.11 -7.69 -6.36
N ASN A 68 -14.38 -7.14 -5.39
CA ASN A 68 -14.68 -5.85 -4.77
C ASN A 68 -14.04 -4.66 -5.51
N GLY A 69 -13.35 -4.92 -6.62
CA GLY A 69 -12.62 -3.91 -7.38
C GLY A 69 -11.56 -3.18 -6.56
N HIS A 70 -10.88 -3.85 -5.62
CA HIS A 70 -9.96 -3.18 -4.69
C HIS A 70 -8.54 -3.78 -4.73
N ALA A 71 -7.53 -2.90 -4.61
CA ALA A 71 -6.18 -3.28 -4.23
C ALA A 71 -5.64 -2.29 -3.18
N GLY A 72 -5.14 -2.81 -2.06
CA GLY A 72 -4.44 -2.06 -1.02
C GLY A 72 -2.94 -2.33 -1.11
N VAL A 73 -2.10 -1.29 -1.06
CA VAL A 73 -0.64 -1.43 -1.11
C VAL A 73 -0.04 -0.76 0.11
N TRP A 74 0.65 -1.54 0.93
CA TRP A 74 1.26 -1.10 2.18
C TRP A 74 2.77 -1.12 2.05
N PHE A 75 3.41 -0.03 2.46
CA PHE A 75 4.86 0.07 2.52
C PHE A 75 5.33 0.29 3.95
N PHE A 76 6.55 -0.15 4.22
CA PHE A 76 7.12 -0.19 5.55
C PHE A 76 8.39 0.66 5.62
N ASP A 77 8.63 1.28 6.78
CA ASP A 77 9.89 1.97 7.05
C ASP A 77 11.00 1.00 7.51
N ALA A 78 12.18 1.54 7.78
CA ALA A 78 13.34 0.75 8.23
C ALA A 78 13.13 0.02 9.57
N TYR A 79 12.09 0.38 10.34
CA TYR A 79 11.72 -0.28 11.59
C TYR A 79 10.58 -1.28 11.40
N GLY A 80 10.12 -1.48 10.15
CA GLY A 80 9.03 -2.38 9.80
C GLY A 80 7.66 -1.87 10.19
N ARG A 81 7.47 -0.55 10.22
CA ARG A 81 6.17 0.07 10.52
C ARG A 81 5.55 0.55 9.23
N GLN A 82 4.24 0.42 9.10
CA GLN A 82 3.56 0.96 7.92
C GLN A 82 3.73 2.47 7.86
N CYS A 83 4.30 2.98 6.77
CA CYS A 83 4.58 4.40 6.59
C CYS A 83 3.83 5.01 5.41
N LEU A 84 3.32 4.17 4.50
CA LEU A 84 2.52 4.57 3.35
C LEU A 84 1.51 3.48 2.99
N HIS A 85 0.29 3.89 2.68
CA HIS A 85 -0.76 3.02 2.16
C HIS A 85 -1.42 3.67 0.94
N TYR A 86 -1.55 2.90 -0.15
CA TYR A 86 -2.37 3.24 -1.30
C TYR A 86 -3.62 2.38 -1.33
N SER A 87 -4.77 3.01 -1.61
CA SER A 87 -6.03 2.34 -1.86
C SER A 87 -6.48 2.60 -3.29
N PHE A 88 -6.41 1.56 -4.11
CA PHE A 88 -6.88 1.55 -5.48
C PHE A 88 -8.32 1.03 -5.56
N ARG A 89 -9.11 1.63 -6.44
CA ARG A 89 -10.41 1.11 -6.84
C ARG A 89 -10.48 0.93 -8.35
N ARG A 90 -11.13 -0.15 -8.77
CA ARG A 90 -11.38 -0.41 -10.18
C ARG A 90 -12.42 0.57 -10.71
N SER A 91 -12.08 1.21 -11.83
CA SER A 91 -12.96 2.08 -12.61
C SER A 91 -12.80 1.71 -14.08
N GLY A 92 -13.82 1.02 -14.61
CA GLY A 92 -13.75 0.37 -15.92
C GLY A 92 -12.65 -0.69 -16.00
N GLU A 93 -11.73 -0.49 -16.95
CA GLU A 93 -10.60 -1.40 -17.22
C GLU A 93 -9.32 -1.03 -16.45
N GLN A 94 -9.36 0.03 -15.64
CA GLN A 94 -8.21 0.55 -14.92
C GLN A 94 -8.45 0.56 -13.42
N LEU A 95 -7.37 0.75 -12.67
CA LEU A 95 -7.38 1.08 -11.25
C LEU A 95 -7.14 2.57 -11.09
N PHE A 96 -7.91 3.21 -10.23
CA PHE A 96 -7.75 4.58 -9.82
C PHE A 96 -7.23 4.64 -8.37
N LEU A 97 -6.13 5.37 -8.15
CA LEU A 97 -5.59 5.65 -6.82
C LEU A 97 -6.43 6.72 -6.12
N GLY A 98 -7.53 6.31 -5.50
CA GLY A 98 -8.45 7.21 -4.81
C GLY A 98 -8.00 7.59 -3.40
N GLY A 99 -7.11 6.82 -2.77
CA GLY A 99 -6.68 7.06 -1.40
C GLY A 99 -5.18 6.86 -1.18
N MET A 100 -4.56 7.79 -0.46
CA MET A 100 -3.18 7.67 0.02
C MET A 100 -3.11 8.09 1.48
N THR A 101 -2.49 7.28 2.34
CA THR A 101 -2.21 7.64 3.73
C THR A 101 -0.73 7.51 4.02
N THR A 102 -0.13 8.52 4.64
CA THR A 102 1.23 8.44 5.19
C THR A 102 1.19 8.53 6.72
N TRP A 103 2.12 7.84 7.36
CA TRP A 103 2.35 7.89 8.80
C TRP A 103 3.79 8.29 9.07
N GLU A 104 3.96 9.30 9.90
CA GLU A 104 5.25 9.76 10.40
C GLU A 104 5.32 9.49 11.90
N TYR A 105 6.46 8.97 12.34
CA TYR A 105 6.70 8.54 13.71
C TYR A 105 7.73 9.45 14.38
N PRO A 106 7.61 9.70 15.69
CA PRO A 106 8.50 10.62 16.40
C PRO A 106 9.92 10.07 16.53
N ASP A 107 10.05 8.76 16.70
CA ASP A 107 11.31 8.05 16.87
C ASP A 107 11.14 6.54 16.58
N ALA A 108 12.20 5.76 16.83
CA ALA A 108 12.23 4.31 16.63
C ALA A 108 11.44 3.49 17.68
N GLY A 109 11.02 4.10 18.79
CA GLY A 109 10.32 3.44 19.90
C GLY A 109 8.82 3.24 19.66
N ALA A 110 8.22 4.00 18.73
CA ALA A 110 6.85 3.75 18.28
C ALA A 110 6.78 2.44 17.48
N ALA A 111 6.02 1.44 17.97
CA ALA A 111 5.99 0.09 17.40
C ALA A 111 4.79 -0.21 16.48
N THR A 112 3.78 0.66 16.45
CA THR A 112 2.51 0.44 15.73
C THR A 112 2.00 1.73 15.11
N LEU A 113 1.04 1.63 14.18
CA LEU A 113 0.35 2.79 13.57
C LEU A 113 -0.14 3.83 14.59
N SER A 114 -0.61 3.39 15.77
CA SER A 114 -1.08 4.29 16.84
C SER A 114 0.02 5.11 17.50
N GLY A 115 1.29 4.82 17.23
CA GLY A 115 2.43 5.62 17.66
C GLY A 115 2.86 6.68 16.65
N ALA A 116 2.17 6.80 15.51
CA ALA A 116 2.43 7.88 14.56
C ALA A 116 1.99 9.21 15.17
N THR A 117 2.82 10.24 15.03
CA THR A 117 2.53 11.59 15.53
C THR A 117 2.02 12.52 14.43
N CYS A 118 2.22 12.16 13.17
CA CYS A 118 1.62 12.87 12.05
C CYS A 118 1.04 11.86 11.05
N VAL A 119 -0.22 12.07 10.68
CA VAL A 119 -0.93 11.25 9.69
C VAL A 119 -1.49 12.16 8.62
N SER A 120 -1.04 11.97 7.37
CA SER A 120 -1.58 12.68 6.21
C SER A 120 -2.40 11.73 5.37
N TRP A 121 -3.69 12.02 5.22
CA TRP A 121 -4.61 11.32 4.35
C TRP A 121 -4.94 12.17 3.14
N PHE A 122 -4.92 11.55 1.97
CA PHE A 122 -5.31 12.14 0.70
C PHE A 122 -6.42 11.30 0.09
N GLU A 123 -7.43 12.00 -0.42
CA GLU A 123 -8.50 11.45 -1.25
C GLU A 123 -8.43 12.14 -2.61
N PHE A 124 -8.34 11.35 -3.67
CA PHE A 124 -8.48 11.82 -5.05
C PHE A 124 -9.82 11.35 -5.61
N ARG A 125 -10.38 12.16 -6.50
CA ARG A 125 -11.59 11.84 -7.27
C ARG A 125 -11.25 11.91 -8.75
N GLU A 126 -11.93 11.08 -9.53
CA GLU A 126 -11.71 10.98 -10.99
C GLU A 126 -12.00 12.30 -11.72
N ASP A 127 -12.83 13.17 -11.13
CA ASP A 127 -13.18 14.49 -11.65
C ASP A 127 -12.15 15.60 -11.35
N GLY A 128 -11.00 15.24 -10.75
CA GLY A 128 -9.96 16.19 -10.36
C GLY A 128 -10.21 16.88 -9.02
N GLY A 129 -11.23 16.44 -8.26
CA GLY A 129 -11.36 16.79 -6.85
C GLY A 129 -10.28 16.10 -6.01
N ALA A 130 -9.68 16.83 -5.08
CA ALA A 130 -8.73 16.26 -4.13
C ALA A 130 -8.94 16.85 -2.74
N ARG A 131 -8.82 15.99 -1.71
CA ARG A 131 -8.87 16.40 -0.32
C ARG A 131 -7.64 15.89 0.41
N ARG A 132 -7.00 16.76 1.17
CA ARG A 132 -5.92 16.40 2.10
C ARG A 132 -6.35 16.70 3.52
N VAL A 133 -6.12 15.75 4.40
CA VAL A 133 -6.28 15.93 5.85
C VAL A 133 -4.95 15.57 6.50
N ILE A 134 -4.39 16.48 7.27
CA ILE A 134 -3.20 16.24 8.09
C ILE A 134 -3.63 16.36 9.55
N SER A 135 -3.37 15.33 10.34
CA SER A 135 -3.44 15.39 11.80
C SER A 135 -2.02 15.34 12.33
N ASP A 136 -1.58 16.38 13.03
CA ASP A 136 -0.27 16.48 13.67
C ASP A 136 -0.46 16.62 15.18
N ASP A 137 -0.20 15.52 15.90
CA ASP A 137 -0.33 15.44 17.35
C ASP A 137 0.83 16.15 18.06
N THR A 138 1.97 16.36 17.38
CA THR A 138 3.09 17.12 17.96
C THR A 138 2.75 18.61 18.00
N ALA A 139 2.18 19.13 16.91
CA ALA A 139 1.72 20.50 16.82
C ALA A 139 0.33 20.72 17.45
N GLN A 140 -0.40 19.64 17.79
CA GLN A 140 -1.81 19.68 18.20
C GLN A 140 -2.69 20.38 17.16
N GLN A 141 -2.44 20.08 15.89
CA GLN A 141 -3.08 20.73 14.76
C GLN A 141 -3.74 19.73 13.81
N ARG A 142 -4.84 20.18 13.20
CA ARG A 142 -5.49 19.46 12.11
C ARG A 142 -5.71 20.41 10.94
N THR A 143 -5.12 20.07 9.81
CA THR A 143 -5.26 20.82 8.55
C THR A 143 -6.17 20.05 7.62
N VAL A 144 -7.11 20.75 6.99
CA VAL A 144 -7.94 20.21 5.91
C VAL A 144 -7.79 21.14 4.73
N GLU A 145 -7.49 20.57 3.57
CA GLU A 145 -7.35 21.29 2.31
C GLU A 145 -8.17 20.56 1.24
N ASP A 146 -9.03 21.31 0.54
CA ASP A 146 -9.80 20.84 -0.59
C ASP A 146 -9.34 21.57 -1.86
N ARG A 147 -9.13 20.81 -2.93
CA ARG A 147 -8.71 21.32 -4.25
C ARG A 147 -9.65 20.78 -5.33
N THR A 148 -9.75 21.53 -6.41
CA THR A 148 -10.46 21.13 -7.64
C THR A 148 -9.57 21.39 -8.83
N GLY A 149 -9.84 20.71 -9.96
CA GLY A 149 -9.02 20.85 -11.17
C GLY A 149 -7.60 20.29 -11.01
N VAL A 150 -7.39 19.36 -10.08
CA VAL A 150 -6.13 18.63 -9.95
C VAL A 150 -5.99 17.68 -11.14
N ASP A 151 -4.81 17.67 -11.77
CA ASP A 151 -4.49 16.66 -12.77
C ASP A 151 -4.32 15.29 -12.06
N VAL A 152 -5.22 14.36 -12.37
CA VAL A 152 -5.23 13.00 -11.82
C VAL A 152 -4.77 11.96 -12.83
N SER A 153 -4.19 12.36 -13.96
CA SER A 153 -3.70 11.45 -15.00
C SER A 153 -2.69 10.42 -14.48
N THR A 154 -1.88 10.79 -13.49
CA THR A 154 -0.89 9.91 -12.84
C THR A 154 -1.48 8.96 -11.78
N GLN A 155 -2.78 9.08 -11.48
CA GLN A 155 -3.48 8.22 -10.50
C GLN A 155 -4.10 6.98 -11.12
N TRP A 156 -3.88 6.76 -12.41
CA TRP A 156 -4.42 5.63 -13.14
C TRP A 156 -3.36 4.55 -13.35
N GLU A 157 -3.75 3.31 -13.11
CA GLU A 157 -2.93 2.11 -13.35
C GLU A 157 -3.72 1.09 -14.17
N PRO A 158 -3.06 0.27 -15.00
CA PRO A 158 -3.71 -0.91 -15.52
C PRO A 158 -4.03 -1.88 -14.37
N VAL A 159 -5.11 -2.66 -14.52
CA VAL A 159 -5.33 -3.83 -13.65
C VAL A 159 -4.20 -4.83 -13.95
N PRO A 160 -3.31 -5.16 -13.01
CA PRO A 160 -2.20 -6.05 -13.28
C PRO A 160 -2.68 -7.49 -13.46
N GLY A 161 -2.04 -8.23 -14.37
CA GLY A 161 -2.19 -9.69 -14.42
C GLY A 161 -1.44 -10.35 -13.25
N PHE A 162 -1.83 -11.58 -12.90
CA PHE A 162 -1.17 -12.35 -11.85
C PHE A 162 0.35 -12.39 -12.01
N GLY A 163 1.08 -12.02 -10.95
CA GLY A 163 2.54 -11.96 -10.93
C GLY A 163 3.15 -10.67 -11.50
N LYS A 164 2.34 -9.69 -11.91
CA LYS A 164 2.81 -8.40 -12.49
C LYS A 164 2.57 -7.23 -11.54
N TRP A 165 3.20 -7.29 -10.37
CA TRP A 165 2.92 -6.37 -9.26
C TRP A 165 3.65 -5.03 -9.32
N ASP A 166 4.62 -4.88 -10.22
CA ASP A 166 5.54 -3.74 -10.25
C ASP A 166 4.83 -2.38 -10.37
N SER A 167 3.72 -2.30 -11.13
CA SER A 167 2.97 -1.06 -11.27
C SER A 167 2.37 -0.61 -9.93
N LEU A 168 1.81 -1.53 -9.15
CA LEU A 168 1.22 -1.23 -7.85
C LEU A 168 2.28 -0.92 -6.79
N ALA A 169 3.40 -1.65 -6.80
CA ALA A 169 4.48 -1.59 -5.80
C ALA A 169 5.39 -0.34 -5.88
N ARG A 170 5.07 0.66 -6.70
CA ARG A 170 5.85 1.90 -6.80
C ARG A 170 5.64 2.79 -5.58
N TRP A 171 6.70 3.04 -4.81
CA TRP A 171 6.69 3.95 -3.66
C TRP A 171 6.37 5.41 -4.04
N SER A 172 6.92 5.89 -5.16
CA SER A 172 6.71 7.25 -5.63
C SER A 172 5.95 7.23 -6.95
N ARG A 173 4.94 8.09 -7.04
CA ARG A 173 4.11 8.31 -8.22
C ARG A 173 4.22 9.81 -8.56
N SER A 174 4.97 10.12 -9.61
CA SER A 174 5.27 11.47 -10.10
C SER A 174 4.84 11.63 -11.54
#